data_AF-A0A8J9T558-F1
#
_entry.id   AF-A0A8J9T558-F1
#
_cell.length_a   1.000
_cell.length_b   1.000
_cell.length_c   1.000
_cell.angle_alpha   90.00
_cell.angle_beta   90.00
_cell.angle_gamma   90.00
#
_symmetry.space_group_name_H-M   'P 1'
#
loop_
_entity.id
_entity.type
_entity.pdbx_description
1 polymer ?
#
loop_
_entity_poly.entity_id
_entity_poly.type
_entity_poly.pdbx_seq_one_letter_code
_entity_poly.pdbx_strand_id
1 'polypeptide(L)'
;PFVLLVGNHSSGKSSFINYVLGRKVQTAGVAPTDDSFTIIAPGPADRDQDGPALVGDPDLGFSQLRQFGPTLMHHTALKIRSDIDSNFIMVDSPGMIDAPANYSGMLTKDARVMDRGYDFTGVVRWFADRADIVCLFFDPDKPGTTGETLSILLHALSGMDHKLLIVLNKADQFQKIHDFARAYGSLCWNLSKVIPRKDLPRIF
;
A
#
# COMPACT_ATOMS: atom_id res chain seq x y z
N PRO A 1 0.31 -17.96 -0.69
CA PRO A 1 0.88 -16.76 -1.35
C PRO A 1 0.42 -15.48 -0.64
N PHE A 2 1.22 -14.42 -0.68
CA PHE A 2 1.03 -13.19 0.06
C PHE A 2 1.21 -11.97 -0.85
N VAL A 3 0.17 -11.15 -0.98
CA VAL A 3 0.16 -9.97 -1.85
C VAL A 3 0.02 -8.72 -1.00
N LEU A 4 1.01 -7.83 -1.07
CA LEU A 4 0.97 -6.55 -0.39
C LEU A 4 0.51 -5.45 -1.36
N LEU A 5 -0.49 -4.66 -0.97
CA LEU A 5 -0.97 -3.51 -1.73
C LEU A 5 -0.54 -2.23 -1.02
N VAL A 6 0.21 -1.39 -1.74
CA VAL A 6 0.72 -0.10 -1.25
C VAL A 6 0.41 0.97 -2.27
N GLY A 7 0.20 2.21 -1.85
CA GLY A 7 -0.09 3.29 -2.80
C GLY A 7 -0.73 4.51 -2.14
N ASN A 8 -0.85 5.57 -2.91
CA ASN A 8 -1.42 6.84 -2.45
C ASN A 8 -2.88 6.73 -2.01
N HIS A 9 -3.32 7.70 -1.21
CA HIS A 9 -4.69 7.76 -0.73
C HIS A 9 -5.68 7.89 -1.90
N SER A 10 -6.73 7.06 -1.85
CA SER A 10 -7.74 6.90 -2.92
C SER A 10 -7.27 6.25 -4.22
N SER A 11 -6.09 5.61 -4.28
CA SER A 11 -5.62 4.92 -5.49
C SER A 11 -6.33 3.63 -5.86
N GLY A 12 -7.29 3.22 -5.03
CA GLY A 12 -8.18 2.08 -5.31
C GLY A 12 -7.67 0.73 -4.82
N LYS A 13 -6.72 0.69 -3.86
CA LYS A 13 -6.25 -0.56 -3.22
C LYS A 13 -7.40 -1.42 -2.66
N SER A 14 -8.23 -0.82 -1.80
CA SER A 14 -9.39 -1.47 -1.19
C SER A 14 -10.44 -1.90 -2.23
N SER A 15 -10.65 -1.08 -3.27
CA SER A 15 -11.53 -1.43 -4.39
C SER A 15 -11.00 -2.62 -5.19
N PHE A 16 -9.68 -2.66 -5.42
CA PHE A 16 -9.03 -3.75 -6.14
C PHE A 16 -9.12 -5.06 -5.37
N ILE A 17 -8.92 -5.04 -4.05
CA ILE A 17 -9.16 -6.21 -3.19
C ILE A 17 -10.59 -6.72 -3.37
N ASN A 18 -11.59 -5.85 -3.25
CA ASN A 18 -12.99 -6.26 -3.39
C ASN A 18 -13.28 -6.85 -4.77
N TYR A 19 -12.69 -6.25 -5.82
CA TYR A 19 -12.82 -6.72 -7.20
C TYR A 19 -12.21 -8.12 -7.37
N VAL A 20 -10.97 -8.32 -6.92
CA VAL A 20 -10.26 -9.60 -7.01
C VAL A 20 -10.98 -10.70 -6.23
N LEU A 21 -11.51 -10.38 -5.05
CA LEU A 21 -12.23 -11.35 -4.22
C LEU A 21 -13.69 -11.57 -4.65
N GLY A 22 -14.22 -10.79 -5.60
CA GLY A 22 -15.63 -10.81 -5.98
C GLY A 22 -16.59 -10.49 -4.83
N ARG A 23 -16.09 -9.87 -3.75
CA ARG A 23 -16.79 -9.70 -2.48
C ARG A 23 -16.41 -8.38 -1.83
N LYS A 24 -17.38 -7.70 -1.23
CA LYS A 24 -17.14 -6.47 -0.47
C LYS A 24 -16.54 -6.80 0.90
N VAL A 25 -15.21 -6.73 1.03
CA VAL A 25 -14.45 -7.01 2.26
C VAL A 25 -13.90 -5.74 2.89
N GLN A 26 -13.43 -4.80 2.07
CA GLN A 26 -12.96 -3.49 2.49
C GLN A 26 -13.98 -2.40 2.20
N THR A 27 -14.01 -1.39 3.06
CA THR A 27 -14.77 -0.17 2.77
C THR A 27 -13.98 0.64 1.75
N ALA A 28 -14.57 0.88 0.59
CA ALA A 28 -13.99 1.72 -0.45
C ALA A 28 -14.87 2.97 -0.64
N GLY A 29 -14.26 4.15 -0.68
CA GLY A 29 -14.98 5.42 -0.81
C GLY A 29 -14.06 6.64 -0.80
N VAL A 30 -14.68 7.83 -0.80
CA VAL A 30 -13.99 9.14 -0.81
C VAL A 30 -13.65 9.63 0.60
N ALA A 31 -14.39 9.17 1.62
CA ALA A 31 -14.04 9.41 3.02
C ALA A 31 -12.70 8.72 3.35
N PRO A 32 -11.88 9.23 4.29
CA PRO A 32 -10.67 8.55 4.75
C PRO A 32 -11.05 7.15 5.23
N THR A 33 -10.75 6.16 4.40
CA THR A 33 -11.03 4.75 4.69
C THR A 33 -9.74 4.13 5.18
N ASP A 34 -9.75 3.84 6.48
CA ASP A 34 -8.83 3.01 7.24
C ASP A 34 -7.34 3.43 7.23
N ASP A 35 -6.91 3.91 8.39
CA ASP A 35 -5.50 4.16 8.73
C ASP A 35 -4.77 2.87 9.15
N SER A 36 -5.34 1.70 8.81
CA SER A 36 -4.88 0.39 9.31
C SER A 36 -4.30 -0.49 8.20
N PHE A 37 -3.27 -1.27 8.55
CA PHE A 37 -2.89 -2.43 7.75
C PHE A 37 -3.93 -3.52 7.96
N THR A 38 -4.65 -3.89 6.90
CA THR A 38 -5.66 -4.95 6.99
C THR A 38 -5.20 -6.19 6.25
N ILE A 39 -4.97 -7.26 7.01
CA ILE A 39 -4.66 -8.59 6.49
C ILE A 39 -5.97 -9.29 6.17
N ILE A 40 -6.08 -9.84 4.97
CA ILE A 40 -7.26 -10.54 4.49
C ILE A 40 -6.83 -11.95 4.13
N ALA A 41 -7.39 -12.94 4.80
CA ALA A 41 -7.02 -14.34 4.65
C ALA A 41 -8.25 -15.21 4.36
N PRO A 42 -8.11 -16.28 3.55
CA PRO A 42 -9.17 -17.28 3.41
C PRO A 42 -9.31 -18.10 4.70
N GLY A 43 -10.53 -18.53 5.01
CA GLY A 43 -10.78 -19.43 6.13
C GLY A 43 -12.18 -20.02 6.12
N PRO A 44 -12.50 -20.90 7.09
CA PRO A 44 -13.73 -21.68 7.08
C PRO A 44 -14.99 -20.85 7.41
N ALA A 45 -14.81 -19.69 8.03
CA ALA A 45 -15.90 -18.79 8.39
C ALA A 45 -15.39 -17.35 8.44
N ASP A 46 -16.29 -16.41 8.17
CA ASP A 46 -16.02 -15.00 8.32
C ASP A 46 -15.68 -14.62 9.76
N ARG A 47 -14.55 -13.93 9.94
CA ARG A 47 -14.11 -13.45 11.25
C ARG A 47 -13.31 -12.18 11.10
N ASP A 48 -13.59 -11.19 11.94
CA ASP A 48 -12.77 -9.99 12.08
C ASP A 48 -12.05 -10.04 13.43
N GLN A 49 -10.77 -9.70 13.43
CA GLN A 49 -9.94 -9.59 14.63
C GLN A 49 -9.20 -8.26 14.60
N ASP A 50 -9.10 -7.63 15.77
CA ASP A 50 -8.26 -6.46 15.95
C ASP A 50 -6.78 -6.85 16.00
N GLY A 51 -5.91 -5.85 15.90
CA GLY A 51 -4.47 -6.09 15.87
C GLY A 51 -3.91 -6.65 17.18
N PRO A 52 -4.35 -6.26 18.39
CA PRO A 52 -3.95 -6.94 19.62
C PRO A 52 -4.25 -8.45 19.61
N ALA A 53 -5.45 -8.87 19.17
CA ALA A 53 -5.78 -10.29 19.07
C ALA A 53 -4.93 -11.00 18.01
N LEU A 54 -4.76 -10.40 16.83
CA LEU A 54 -3.92 -10.92 15.74
C LEU A 54 -2.46 -11.15 16.19
N VAL A 55 -1.89 -10.15 16.86
CA VAL A 55 -0.49 -10.14 17.29
C VAL A 55 -0.29 -10.96 18.58
N GLY A 56 -1.39 -11.19 19.31
CA GLY A 56 -1.49 -12.08 20.46
C GLY A 56 -1.38 -13.56 20.11
N ASP A 57 -1.85 -13.93 18.93
CA ASP A 57 -1.93 -15.32 18.45
C ASP A 57 -0.62 -15.75 17.75
N PRO A 58 0.16 -16.67 18.35
CA PRO A 58 1.42 -17.13 17.78
C PRO A 58 1.22 -17.95 16.50
N ASP A 59 0.07 -18.60 16.33
CA ASP A 59 -0.19 -19.50 15.20
C ASP A 59 -0.45 -18.73 13.89
N LEU A 60 -0.82 -17.45 13.99
CA LEU A 60 -1.03 -16.56 12.84
C LEU A 60 0.27 -15.98 12.27
N GLY A 61 1.38 -16.03 13.01
CA GLY A 61 2.70 -15.59 12.50
C GLY A 61 2.94 -14.07 12.44
N PHE A 62 2.06 -13.25 13.03
CA PHE A 62 2.18 -11.77 13.03
C PHE A 62 2.72 -11.19 14.34
N SER A 63 3.19 -12.04 15.26
CA SER A 63 3.70 -11.63 16.58
C SER A 63 4.87 -10.63 16.52
N GLN A 64 5.68 -10.66 15.46
CA GLN A 64 6.79 -9.72 15.27
C GLN A 64 6.34 -8.28 15.02
N LEU A 65 5.07 -8.03 14.66
CA LEU A 65 4.56 -6.66 14.53
C LEU A 65 4.62 -5.86 15.85
N ARG A 66 4.72 -6.54 17.02
CA ARG A 66 4.94 -5.89 18.33
C ARG A 66 6.16 -4.98 18.33
N GLN A 67 7.19 -5.26 17.51
CA GLN A 67 8.42 -4.47 17.47
C GLN A 67 8.18 -3.02 17.03
N PHE A 68 7.08 -2.75 16.32
CA PHE A 68 6.72 -1.41 15.84
C PHE A 68 5.86 -0.64 16.84
N GLY A 69 5.60 -1.22 18.02
CA GLY A 69 4.93 -0.56 19.12
C GLY A 69 3.40 -0.70 19.13
N PRO A 70 2.76 -0.29 20.23
CA PRO A 70 1.33 -0.48 20.45
C PRO A 70 0.46 0.30 19.45
N THR A 71 0.92 1.46 18.96
CA THR A 71 0.18 2.26 17.97
C THR A 71 -0.07 1.45 16.70
N LEU A 72 0.95 0.79 16.14
CA LEU A 72 0.75 -0.06 14.97
C LEU A 72 -0.24 -1.19 15.26
N MET A 73 -0.16 -1.80 16.44
CA MET A 73 -1.08 -2.89 16.80
C MET A 73 -2.53 -2.42 16.76
N HIS A 74 -2.85 -1.20 17.22
CA HIS A 74 -4.19 -0.65 17.08
C HIS A 74 -4.55 -0.26 15.63
N HIS A 75 -3.55 -0.02 14.78
CA HIS A 75 -3.68 0.23 13.34
C HIS A 75 -3.42 -1.03 12.49
N THR A 76 -3.77 -2.20 13.00
CA THR A 76 -3.71 -3.46 12.27
C THR A 76 -5.01 -4.23 12.48
N ALA A 77 -5.50 -4.92 11.45
CA ALA A 77 -6.68 -5.77 11.53
C ALA A 77 -6.49 -7.05 10.72
N LEU A 78 -7.20 -8.11 11.10
CA LEU A 78 -7.33 -9.34 10.33
C LEU A 78 -8.79 -9.57 9.97
N LYS A 79 -9.02 -9.88 8.69
CA LYS A 79 -10.31 -10.26 8.12
C LYS A 79 -10.19 -11.64 7.49
N ILE A 80 -10.72 -12.66 8.16
CA ILE A 80 -10.88 -14.00 7.60
C ILE A 80 -12.17 -14.02 6.81
N ARG A 81 -12.14 -14.50 5.58
CA ARG A 81 -13.32 -14.61 4.73
C ARG A 81 -13.50 -16.04 4.21
N SER A 82 -14.70 -16.58 4.40
CA SER A 82 -15.13 -17.79 3.69
C SER A 82 -15.53 -17.45 2.26
N ASP A 83 -15.58 -18.48 1.41
CA ASP A 83 -16.15 -18.40 0.06
C ASP A 83 -15.51 -17.33 -0.84
N ILE A 84 -14.24 -16.99 -0.60
CA ILE A 84 -13.43 -16.21 -1.53
C ILE A 84 -12.69 -17.18 -2.45
N ASP A 85 -12.71 -16.90 -3.74
CA ASP A 85 -11.99 -17.69 -4.76
C ASP A 85 -10.49 -17.33 -4.76
N SER A 86 -9.88 -17.48 -3.60
CA SER A 86 -8.50 -17.07 -3.32
C SER A 86 -7.88 -18.01 -2.30
N ASN A 87 -6.74 -18.60 -2.69
CA ASN A 87 -5.86 -19.36 -1.80
C ASN A 87 -4.68 -18.50 -1.33
N PHE A 88 -4.82 -17.17 -1.31
CA PHE A 88 -3.75 -16.25 -0.96
C PHE A 88 -4.21 -15.16 0.00
N ILE A 89 -3.24 -14.63 0.76
CA ILE A 89 -3.43 -13.53 1.71
C ILE A 89 -3.18 -12.22 0.98
N MET A 90 -4.01 -11.22 1.23
CA MET A 90 -3.82 -9.85 0.77
C MET A 90 -3.64 -8.92 1.95
N VAL A 91 -2.75 -7.93 1.84
CA VAL A 91 -2.61 -6.86 2.83
C VAL A 91 -2.90 -5.53 2.17
N ASP A 92 -3.96 -4.87 2.64
CA ASP A 92 -4.25 -3.48 2.31
C ASP A 92 -3.44 -2.57 3.24
N SER A 93 -2.59 -1.69 2.69
CA SER A 93 -1.89 -0.70 3.49
C SER A 93 -2.72 0.59 3.64
N PRO A 94 -2.49 1.37 4.71
CA PRO A 94 -2.94 2.75 4.78
C PRO A 94 -2.54 3.53 3.51
N GLY A 95 -3.41 4.45 3.08
CA GLY A 95 -3.13 5.33 1.95
C GLY A 95 -2.04 6.34 2.27
N MET A 96 -1.05 6.46 1.39
CA MET A 96 -0.04 7.51 1.51
C MET A 96 -0.64 8.87 1.16
N ILE A 97 -0.48 9.84 2.05
CA ILE A 97 -0.94 11.21 1.84
C ILE A 97 0.30 12.08 1.73
N ASP A 98 0.49 12.72 0.57
CA ASP A 98 1.53 13.74 0.49
C ASP A 98 1.11 14.89 1.39
N ALA A 99 1.73 14.99 2.56
CA ALA A 99 1.80 16.25 3.26
C ALA A 99 2.61 17.21 2.36
N PRO A 100 2.19 18.47 2.19
CA PRO A 100 3.01 19.47 1.52
C PRO A 100 4.26 19.76 2.38
N ALA A 101 5.23 18.87 2.34
CA ALA A 101 6.53 19.04 2.97
C ALA A 101 7.51 19.52 1.89
N ASN A 102 7.61 20.85 1.82
CA ASN A 102 8.76 21.63 1.37
C ASN A 102 9.87 20.85 0.65
N TYR A 103 9.92 21.01 -0.68
CA TYR A 103 11.10 20.78 -1.53
C TYR A 103 12.27 21.74 -1.21
N SER A 104 12.48 22.08 0.07
CA SER A 104 13.59 22.91 0.54
C SER A 104 14.43 22.07 1.48
N GLY A 105 15.65 21.76 1.04
CA GLY A 105 16.64 20.90 1.71
C GLY A 105 17.12 21.38 3.09
N MET A 106 16.22 21.50 4.06
CA MET A 106 16.55 21.60 5.48
C MET A 106 15.80 20.52 6.25
N LEU A 107 16.52 19.41 6.50
CA LEU A 107 16.12 18.37 7.43
C LEU A 107 16.16 18.93 8.87
N THR A 108 15.11 19.63 9.30
CA THR A 108 14.81 19.71 10.74
C THR A 108 14.07 18.44 11.13
N LYS A 109 14.45 17.84 12.26
CA LYS A 109 13.84 16.62 12.82
C LYS A 109 12.31 16.71 13.02
N ASP A 110 11.75 17.91 12.90
CA ASP A 110 10.37 18.29 13.17
C ASP A 110 9.49 18.38 11.90
N ALA A 111 10.03 18.16 10.70
CA ALA A 111 9.27 18.09 9.45
C ALA A 111 8.75 16.66 9.13
N ARG A 112 8.44 15.87 10.16
CA ARG A 112 7.85 14.54 9.97
C ARG A 112 6.41 14.71 9.50
N VAL A 113 6.23 14.45 8.20
CA VAL A 113 5.00 13.94 7.58
C VAL A 113 4.14 13.24 8.63
N MET A 114 2.94 13.78 8.91
CA MET A 114 1.81 13.18 9.62
C MET A 114 2.20 11.93 10.44
N ASP A 115 2.69 12.13 11.66
CA ASP A 115 3.20 11.03 12.48
C ASP A 115 2.06 10.05 12.77
N ARG A 116 2.03 8.93 12.02
CA ARG A 116 1.12 7.80 12.24
C ARG A 116 1.35 7.14 13.61
N GLY A 117 2.38 7.59 14.34
CA GLY A 117 2.76 7.11 15.66
C GLY A 117 3.46 5.75 15.62
N TYR A 118 3.92 5.33 14.44
CA TYR A 118 4.72 4.13 14.21
C TYR A 118 5.56 4.28 12.92
N ASP A 119 6.62 3.47 12.80
CA ASP A 119 7.50 3.44 11.63
C ASP A 119 6.81 2.80 10.41
N PHE A 120 6.04 3.60 9.67
CA PHE A 120 5.30 3.14 8.50
C PHE A 120 6.22 2.50 7.43
N THR A 121 7.38 3.09 7.16
CA THR A 121 8.35 2.57 6.19
C THR A 121 8.87 1.19 6.63
N GLY A 122 9.24 1.03 7.89
CA GLY A 122 9.67 -0.25 8.45
C GLY A 122 8.58 -1.32 8.42
N VAL A 123 7.32 -0.94 8.64
CA VAL A 123 6.17 -1.87 8.54
C VAL A 123 5.92 -2.30 7.11
N VAL A 124 5.93 -1.37 6.15
CA VAL A 124 5.83 -1.71 4.72
C VAL A 124 6.96 -2.64 4.32
N ARG A 125 8.20 -2.38 4.77
CA ARG A 125 9.34 -3.27 4.53
C ARG A 125 9.09 -4.66 5.10
N TRP A 126 8.62 -4.76 6.34
CA TRP A 126 8.36 -6.03 7.01
C TRP A 126 7.34 -6.90 6.27
N PHE A 127 6.26 -6.28 5.79
CA PHE A 127 5.27 -6.95 4.94
C PHE A 127 5.85 -7.30 3.57
N ALA A 128 6.58 -6.37 2.95
CA ALA A 128 7.16 -6.56 1.64
C ALA A 128 8.20 -7.69 1.63
N ASP A 129 9.01 -7.86 2.68
CA ASP A 129 9.96 -8.98 2.82
C ASP A 129 9.24 -10.34 2.79
N ARG A 130 8.01 -10.42 3.32
CA ARG A 130 7.18 -11.64 3.35
C ARG A 130 6.28 -11.81 2.14
N ALA A 131 6.03 -10.74 1.39
CA ALA A 131 5.17 -10.77 0.23
C ALA A 131 5.84 -11.49 -0.95
N ASP A 132 5.06 -12.31 -1.64
CA ASP A 132 5.43 -12.88 -2.94
C ASP A 132 5.32 -11.82 -4.05
N ILE A 133 4.34 -10.91 -3.91
CA ILE A 133 4.07 -9.81 -4.85
C ILE A 133 3.77 -8.54 -4.06
N VAL A 134 4.32 -7.42 -4.50
CA VAL A 134 3.98 -6.07 -4.02
C VAL A 134 3.34 -5.29 -5.16
N CYS A 135 2.08 -4.91 -5.01
CA CYS A 135 1.38 -4.05 -5.96
C CYS A 135 1.45 -2.60 -5.48
N LEU A 136 2.13 -1.74 -6.24
CA LEU A 136 2.25 -0.30 -5.97
C LEU A 136 1.26 0.48 -6.85
N PHE A 137 0.19 0.96 -6.23
CA PHE A 137 -0.91 1.66 -6.88
C PHE A 137 -0.68 3.17 -6.95
N PHE A 138 -0.85 3.71 -8.15
CA PHE A 138 -0.87 5.14 -8.45
C PHE A 138 -2.26 5.56 -8.97
N ASP A 139 -2.71 6.71 -8.49
CA ASP A 139 -3.88 7.42 -9.01
C ASP A 139 -3.42 8.56 -9.94
N PRO A 140 -3.80 8.55 -11.22
CA PRO A 140 -3.29 9.49 -12.20
C PRO A 140 -3.93 10.89 -12.09
N ASP A 141 -5.06 11.03 -11.38
CA ASP A 141 -5.68 12.32 -11.05
C ASP A 141 -4.95 13.04 -9.91
N LYS A 142 -4.02 12.36 -9.22
CA LYS A 142 -3.21 12.93 -8.14
C LYS A 142 -1.71 12.87 -8.44
N PRO A 143 -1.23 13.46 -9.55
CA PRO A 143 0.18 13.38 -9.96
C PRO A 143 1.14 14.04 -8.97
N GLY A 144 0.64 14.91 -8.08
CA GLY A 144 1.41 15.54 -7.00
C GLY A 144 1.45 14.78 -5.68
N THR A 145 0.91 13.55 -5.60
CA THR A 145 0.86 12.73 -4.36
C THR A 145 1.93 11.61 -4.32
N THR A 146 3.04 11.84 -5.02
CA THR A 146 4.09 10.84 -5.23
C THR A 146 5.24 10.91 -4.24
N GLY A 147 5.39 11.94 -3.41
CA GLY A 147 6.56 12.12 -2.55
C GLY A 147 6.74 10.98 -1.55
N GLU A 148 5.72 10.71 -0.73
CA GLU A 148 5.76 9.62 0.24
C GLU A 148 5.82 8.25 -0.47
N THR A 149 5.10 8.11 -1.58
CA THR A 149 5.10 6.89 -2.41
C THR A 149 6.49 6.56 -2.97
N LEU A 150 7.21 7.56 -3.48
CA LEU A 150 8.58 7.40 -3.97
C LEU A 150 9.57 7.13 -2.83
N SER A 151 9.36 7.72 -1.65
CA SER A 151 10.15 7.42 -0.45
C SER A 151 10.01 5.95 -0.04
N ILE A 152 8.77 5.42 -0.02
CA ILE A 152 8.52 3.99 0.23
C ILE A 152 9.19 3.12 -0.84
N LEU A 153 9.12 3.51 -2.11
CA LEU A 153 9.78 2.79 -3.19
C LEU A 153 11.31 2.72 -2.97
N LEU A 154 11.93 3.84 -2.57
CA LEU A 154 13.37 3.95 -2.33
C LEU A 154 13.85 3.23 -1.07
N HIS A 155 13.06 3.24 -0.01
CA HIS A 155 13.53 2.82 1.32
C HIS A 155 12.95 1.47 1.75
N ALA A 156 11.64 1.27 1.61
CA ALA A 156 11.01 0.01 1.99
C ALA A 156 11.13 -1.05 0.88
N LEU A 157 10.95 -0.67 -0.38
CA LEU A 157 10.88 -1.61 -1.50
C LEU A 157 12.22 -1.76 -2.25
N SER A 158 13.29 -1.16 -1.73
CA SER A 158 14.63 -1.29 -2.31
C SER A 158 15.07 -2.74 -2.44
N GLY A 159 15.55 -3.11 -3.62
CA GLY A 159 15.99 -4.47 -3.96
C GLY A 159 14.87 -5.48 -4.22
N MET A 160 13.60 -5.06 -4.23
CA MET A 160 12.43 -5.93 -4.42
C MET A 160 11.82 -5.84 -5.82
N ASP A 161 12.57 -5.35 -6.81
CA ASP A 161 12.03 -5.11 -8.17
C ASP A 161 11.44 -6.36 -8.82
N HIS A 162 11.97 -7.54 -8.51
CA HIS A 162 11.55 -8.82 -9.10
C HIS A 162 10.12 -9.24 -8.71
N LYS A 163 9.56 -8.62 -7.66
CA LYS A 163 8.20 -8.88 -7.15
C LYS A 163 7.33 -7.63 -7.11
N LEU A 164 7.82 -6.51 -7.63
CA LEU A 164 7.11 -5.25 -7.67
C LEU A 164 6.27 -5.13 -8.94
N LEU A 165 4.96 -4.92 -8.79
CA LEU A 165 4.03 -4.60 -9.88
C LEU A 165 3.54 -3.16 -9.70
N ILE A 166 3.79 -2.31 -10.70
CA ILE A 166 3.33 -0.93 -10.67
C ILE A 166 1.98 -0.86 -11.39
N VAL A 167 0.97 -0.31 -10.71
CA VAL A 167 -0.40 -0.22 -11.22
C VAL A 167 -0.80 1.24 -11.36
N LEU A 168 -1.11 1.68 -12.58
CA LEU A 168 -1.73 2.97 -12.85
C LEU A 168 -3.24 2.80 -12.93
N ASN A 169 -3.90 2.90 -11.78
CA ASN A 169 -5.32 2.62 -11.69
C ASN A 169 -6.17 3.77 -12.27
N LYS A 170 -7.46 3.52 -12.51
CA LYS A 170 -8.43 4.53 -12.98
C LYS A 170 -8.10 5.17 -14.33
N ALA A 171 -7.37 4.48 -15.20
CA ALA A 171 -7.03 4.99 -16.53
C ALA A 171 -8.28 5.28 -17.39
N ASP A 172 -9.42 4.66 -17.08
CA ASP A 172 -10.73 4.91 -17.70
C ASP A 172 -11.30 6.30 -17.39
N GLN A 173 -10.80 6.99 -16.35
CA GLN A 173 -11.23 8.36 -16.02
C GLN A 173 -10.71 9.40 -17.02
N PHE A 174 -9.70 9.05 -17.82
CA PHE A 174 -9.21 9.93 -18.87
C PHE A 174 -10.14 9.98 -20.07
N GLN A 175 -10.79 11.12 -20.25
CA GLN A 175 -11.59 11.38 -21.46
C GLN A 175 -10.73 11.59 -22.71
N LYS A 176 -9.49 12.07 -22.54
CA LYS A 176 -8.60 12.42 -23.66
C LYS A 176 -7.27 11.70 -23.51
N ILE A 177 -6.82 11.09 -24.62
CA ILE A 177 -5.55 10.37 -24.67
C ILE A 177 -4.34 11.22 -24.26
N HIS A 178 -4.40 12.54 -24.49
CA HIS A 178 -3.29 13.43 -24.13
C HIS A 178 -3.15 13.61 -22.62
N ASP A 179 -4.25 13.58 -21.87
CA ASP A 179 -4.23 13.71 -20.41
C ASP A 179 -3.67 12.42 -19.79
N PHE A 180 -4.10 11.26 -20.31
CA PHE A 180 -3.50 9.96 -19.96
C PHE A 180 -2.00 9.95 -20.24
N ALA A 181 -1.59 10.32 -21.46
CA ALA A 181 -0.18 10.31 -21.86
C ALA A 181 0.67 11.25 -20.98
N ARG A 182 0.11 12.40 -20.58
CA ARG A 182 0.77 13.33 -19.64
C ARG A 182 0.95 12.69 -18.27
N ALA A 183 -0.11 12.13 -17.69
CA ALA A 183 -0.07 11.50 -16.37
C ALA A 183 0.88 10.28 -16.35
N TYR A 184 0.79 9.42 -17.35
CA TYR A 184 1.69 8.27 -17.54
C TYR A 184 3.15 8.73 -17.68
N GLY A 185 3.41 9.75 -18.50
CA GLY A 185 4.75 10.33 -18.65
C GLY A 185 5.31 10.91 -17.35
N SER A 186 4.49 11.60 -16.55
CA SER A 186 4.88 12.09 -15.22
C SER A 186 5.22 10.97 -14.25
N LEU A 187 4.44 9.88 -14.25
CA LEU A 187 4.76 8.70 -13.45
C LEU A 187 6.09 8.08 -13.86
N CYS A 188 6.30 7.85 -15.16
CA CYS A 188 7.57 7.34 -15.69
C CYS A 188 8.77 8.20 -15.28
N TRP A 189 8.65 9.52 -15.39
CA TRP A 189 9.68 10.48 -14.99
C TRP A 189 9.98 10.43 -13.50
N ASN A 190 8.96 10.27 -12.66
CA ASN A 190 9.15 10.16 -11.21
C ASN A 190 9.80 8.83 -10.83
N LEU A 191 9.37 7.74 -11.45
CA LEU A 191 9.96 6.41 -11.25
C LEU A 191 11.41 6.34 -11.74
N SER A 192 11.76 7.01 -12.84
CA SER A 192 13.13 7.01 -13.37
C SER A 192 14.15 7.69 -12.44
N LYS A 193 13.70 8.52 -11.50
CA LYS A 193 14.57 9.13 -10.47
C LYS A 193 14.92 8.15 -9.35
N VAL A 194 14.11 7.13 -9.14
CA VAL A 194 14.18 6.26 -7.96
C VAL A 194 14.51 4.81 -8.27
N ILE A 195 14.13 4.33 -9.46
CA ILE A 195 14.45 2.98 -9.92
C ILE A 195 15.79 3.04 -10.64
N PRO A 196 16.86 2.41 -10.11
CA PRO A 196 18.20 2.46 -10.67
C PRO A 196 18.35 1.47 -11.85
N ARG A 197 17.46 1.54 -12.83
CA ARG A 197 17.48 0.68 -14.02
C ARG A 197 17.36 1.50 -15.29
N LYS A 198 17.96 0.99 -16.36
CA LYS A 198 17.91 1.60 -17.69
C LYS A 198 16.49 1.55 -18.28
N ASP A 199 15.80 0.44 -18.06
CA ASP A 199 14.43 0.22 -18.53
C ASP A 199 13.46 0.31 -17.36
N LEU A 200 12.36 1.01 -17.58
CA LEU A 200 11.29 1.13 -16.60
C LEU A 200 10.58 -0.22 -16.45
N PRO A 201 10.23 -0.66 -15.22
CA PRO A 201 9.37 -1.82 -15.06
C PRO A 201 8.03 -1.61 -15.76
N ARG A 202 7.38 -2.72 -16.10
CA ARG A 202 6.06 -2.71 -16.71
C ARG A 202 5.06 -2.04 -15.75
N ILE A 203 4.30 -1.09 -16.28
CA ILE A 203 3.15 -0.47 -15.62
C ILE A 203 1.89 -1.15 -16.16
N PHE A 204 1.02 -1.55 -15.25
CA PHE A 204 -0.27 -2.19 -15.53
C PHE A 204 -1.41 -1.18 -15.41
#